data_AF-U1U6R8-F1
#
_entry.id   AF-U1U6R8-F1
#
_cell.length_a   1.000
_cell.length_b   1.000
_cell.length_c   1.000
_cell.angle_alpha   90.00
_cell.angle_beta   90.00
_cell.angle_gamma   90.00
#
_symmetry.space_group_name_H-M   'P 1'
#
loop_
_entity.id
_entity.type
_entity.pdbx_description
1 polymer ?
#
loop_
_entity_poly.entity_id
_entity_poly.type
_entity_poly.pdbx_seq_one_letter_code
_entity_poly.pdbx_strand_id
1 'polypeptide(L)' 'MSFGPALDNETLLVNASQDLESINAIAANPVFEVDGPQRSVVRGICRRVEGVQLLVDRVADGTNEAISQ' A
#
# COMPACT_ATOMS: atom_id res chain seq x y z
N MET A 1 -19.98 18.37 -13.80
CA MET A 1 -19.14 19.16 -12.87
C MET A 1 -18.86 18.26 -11.67
N SER A 2 -17.66 17.68 -11.57
CA SER A 2 -17.26 16.88 -10.41
C SER A 2 -16.15 17.64 -9.71
N PHE A 3 -16.47 18.22 -8.56
CA PHE A 3 -15.50 18.81 -7.63
C PHE A 3 -15.06 17.71 -6.67
N GLY A 4 -14.01 17.00 -7.05
CA GLY A 4 -13.04 16.48 -6.09
C GLY A 4 -11.75 17.24 -6.32
N PRO A 5 -10.94 17.58 -5.30
CA PRO A 5 -9.58 18.03 -5.57
C PRO A 5 -8.96 16.94 -6.45
N ALA A 6 -8.45 17.31 -7.62
CA ALA A 6 -7.59 16.43 -8.37
C ALA A 6 -6.36 16.23 -7.49
N LEU A 7 -6.42 15.20 -6.63
CA LEU A 7 -5.32 14.79 -5.77
C LEU A 7 -4.15 14.55 -6.71
N ASP A 8 -3.06 15.25 -6.47
CA ASP A 8 -1.84 15.01 -7.24
C ASP A 8 -1.41 13.55 -7.05
N ASN A 9 -0.67 13.05 -8.04
CA ASN A 9 -0.23 11.66 -8.02
C ASN A 9 0.63 11.36 -6.78
N GLU A 10 1.36 12.36 -6.27
CA GLU A 10 2.14 12.25 -5.03
C GLU A 10 1.25 11.95 -3.82
N THR A 11 0.18 12.70 -3.62
CA THR A 11 -0.77 12.49 -2.52
C THR A 11 -1.50 11.15 -2.66
N LEU A 12 -1.82 10.74 -3.89
CA LEU A 12 -2.38 9.40 -4.14
C LEU A 12 -1.40 8.29 -3.75
N LEU A 13 -0.11 8.44 -4.06
CA LEU A 13 0.94 7.48 -3.72
C LEU A 13 1.19 7.44 -2.20
N VAL A 14 1.26 8.59 -1.53
CA VAL A 14 1.41 8.67 -0.07
C VAL A 14 0.25 7.98 0.64
N ASN A 15 -0.99 8.24 0.22
CA ASN A 15 -2.17 7.58 0.78
C ASN A 15 -2.14 6.07 0.56
N ALA A 16 -1.76 5.62 -0.65
CA ALA A 16 -1.62 4.20 -0.95
C ALA A 16 -0.55 3.55 -0.05
N SER A 17 0.59 4.18 0.16
CA SER A 17 1.64 3.69 1.07
C SER A 17 1.13 3.55 2.51
N GLN A 18 0.41 4.56 3.01
CA GLN A 18 -0.14 4.55 4.37
C GLN A 18 -1.19 3.45 4.56
N ASP A 19 -2.06 3.24 3.57
CA ASP A 19 -3.06 2.17 3.58
C ASP A 19 -2.40 0.78 3.62
N LEU A 20 -1.34 0.59 2.84
CA LEU A 20 -0.60 -0.67 2.78
C LEU A 20 0.16 -0.97 4.08
N GLU A 21 0.81 0.02 4.68
CA GLU A 21 1.43 -0.13 6.02
C GLU A 21 0.39 -0.50 7.09
N SER A 22 -0.77 0.16 7.06
CA SER A 22 -1.88 -0.12 7.98
C SER A 22 -2.39 -1.55 7.84
N ILE A 23 -2.61 -2.02 6.60
CA ILE A 23 -3.01 -3.41 6.34
C ILE A 23 -1.94 -4.40 6.82
N ASN A 24 -0.66 -4.09 6.60
CA ASN A 24 0.42 -4.95 7.04
C ASN A 24 0.48 -5.06 8.57
N ALA A 25 0.29 -3.94 9.29
CA ALA A 25 0.22 -3.90 10.74
C ALA A 25 -0.97 -4.72 11.28
N ILE A 26 -2.14 -4.65 10.63
CA ILE A 26 -3.32 -5.45 10.99
C ILE A 26 -3.05 -6.94 10.77
N ALA A 27 -2.43 -7.29 9.65
CA ALA A 27 -2.18 -8.67 9.27
C ALA A 27 -1.02 -9.32 10.04
N ALA A 28 -0.09 -8.52 10.55
CA ALA A 28 0.98 -8.94 11.45
C ALA A 28 0.52 -9.08 12.91
N ASN A 29 -0.67 -8.57 13.27
CA ASN A 29 -1.19 -8.63 14.63
C ASN A 29 -1.53 -10.09 15.04
N PRO A 30 -0.86 -10.65 16.06
CA PRO A 30 -1.07 -12.03 16.50
C PRO A 30 -2.42 -12.27 17.21
N VAL A 31 -3.17 -11.22 17.58
CA VAL A 31 -4.52 -11.35 18.19
C VAL A 31 -5.55 -11.86 17.19
N PHE A 32 -5.29 -11.74 15.89
CA PHE A 32 -5.95 -12.54 14.86
C PHE A 32 -5.27 -13.91 14.82
N GLU A 33 -5.50 -14.71 15.85
CA GLU A 33 -5.15 -16.14 15.86
C GLU A 33 -6.10 -16.85 14.88
N VAL A 34 -5.83 -16.63 13.60
CA VAL A 34 -6.57 -17.21 12.49
C VAL A 34 -6.03 -18.63 12.34
N ASP A 35 -6.63 -19.56 13.08
CA ASP A 35 -6.35 -20.98 12.93
C ASP A 35 -6.92 -21.51 11.60
N GLY A 36 -6.15 -22.39 10.95
CA GLY A 36 -6.57 -23.06 9.72
C GLY A 36 -6.41 -22.25 8.42
N PRO A 37 -7.18 -22.55 7.36
CA PRO A 37 -6.96 -22.09 5.97
C PRO A 37 -6.88 -20.56 5.80
N GLN A 38 -7.50 -19.82 6.70
CA GLN A 38 -7.54 -18.35 6.67
C GLN A 38 -6.15 -17.74 6.94
N ARG A 39 -5.22 -18.42 7.64
CA ARG A 39 -3.82 -17.97 7.80
C ARG A 39 -3.09 -17.86 6.46
N SER A 40 -3.33 -18.81 5.55
CA SER A 40 -2.75 -18.80 4.20
C SER A 40 -3.26 -17.60 3.40
N VAL A 41 -4.54 -17.25 3.58
CA VAL A 41 -5.17 -16.08 2.94
C VAL A 41 -4.57 -14.78 3.47
N VAL A 42 -4.47 -14.61 4.79
CA VAL A 42 -3.85 -13.42 5.40
C VAL A 42 -2.40 -13.26 4.94
N ARG A 43 -1.60 -14.34 4.97
CA ARG A 43 -0.22 -14.30 4.44
C ARG A 43 -0.14 -14.01 2.93
N GLY A 44 -1.14 -14.44 2.17
CA GLY A 44 -1.28 -14.11 0.75
C GLY A 44 -1.57 -12.64 0.52
N ILE A 45 -2.36 -12.01 1.40
CA ILE A 45 -2.64 -10.58 1.38
C ILE A 45 -1.38 -9.79 1.77
N CYS A 46 -0.67 -10.15 2.85
CA CYS A 46 0.58 -9.48 3.25
C CYS A 46 1.61 -9.40 2.11
N ARG A 47 1.88 -10.53 1.43
CA ARG A 47 2.84 -10.54 0.31
C ARG A 47 2.38 -9.71 -0.89
N ARG A 48 1.06 -9.61 -1.12
CA ARG A 48 0.52 -8.73 -2.16
C ARG A 48 0.65 -7.27 -1.76
N VAL A 49 0.37 -6.95 -0.50
CA VAL A 49 0.54 -5.60 0.07
C VAL A 49 2.00 -5.16 -0.04
N GLU A 50 2.95 -6.00 0.33
CA GLU A 50 4.40 -5.75 0.12
C GLU A 50 4.74 -5.52 -1.35
N GLY A 51 4.19 -6.33 -2.27
CA GLY A 51 4.40 -6.16 -3.70
C GLY A 51 3.81 -4.87 -4.26
N VAL A 52 2.64 -4.44 -3.78
CA VAL A 52 2.02 -3.16 -4.16
C VAL A 52 2.82 -2.00 -3.57
N GLN A 53 3.33 -2.11 -2.34
CA GLN A 53 4.16 -1.08 -1.71
C GLN A 53 5.42 -0.81 -2.54
N LEU A 54 6.13 -1.86 -2.97
CA LEU A 54 7.31 -1.72 -3.83
C LEU A 54 7.00 -1.06 -5.17
N LEU A 55 5.79 -1.26 -5.72
CA LEU A 55 5.35 -0.61 -6.94
C LEU A 55 5.05 0.88 -6.70
N VAL A 56 4.39 1.20 -5.59
CA VAL A 56 4.12 2.58 -5.16
C VAL A 56 5.43 3.33 -4.93
N ASP A 57 6.38 2.75 -4.19
CA ASP A 57 7.70 3.33 -3.91
C ASP A 57 8.47 3.60 -5.21
N ARG A 58 8.51 2.61 -6.13
CA ARG A 58 9.18 2.78 -7.43
C ARG A 58 8.55 3.86 -8.30
N VAL A 59 7.22 3.98 -8.29
CA VAL A 59 6.52 5.03 -9.05
C VAL A 59 6.79 6.39 -8.42
N ALA A 60 6.78 6.49 -7.08
CA ALA A 60 7.10 7.72 -6.36
C ALA A 60 8.55 8.18 -6.63
N ASP A 61 9.50 7.26 -6.60
CA ASP A 61 10.90 7.54 -6.94
C ASP A 61 11.03 8.06 -8.38
N GLY A 62 10.39 7.40 -9.33
CA GLY A 62 10.39 7.81 -10.74
C GLY A 62 9.73 9.17 -11.00
N THR A 63 8.70 9.53 -10.24
CA THR A 63 8.13 10.88 -10.29
C THR A 63 9.09 11.93 -9.73
N ASN A 64 9.88 11.61 -8.71
CA ASN A 64 10.83 12.55 -8.12
C ASN A 64 12.04 12.83 -9.04
N GLU A 65 12.48 11.83 -9.81
CA GLU A 65 13.54 12.02 -10.81
C GLU A 65 13.09 12.87 -12.00
N ALA A 66 11.82 12.76 -12.42
CA ALA A 66 11.27 13.55 -13.53
C ALA A 66 11.10 15.04 -13.21
N ILE A 67 11.07 15.42 -11.93
CA ILE A 67 10.98 16.82 -11.48
C ILE A 67 12.40 17.43 -11.32
N SER A 68 13.45 16.60 -11.32
CA SER A 68 14.85 17.02 -11.18
C SER A 68 15.60 17.18 -12.52
N GLN A 69 14.90 17.11 -13.67
CA GLN A 69 15.42 17.37 -15.03
C GLN A 69 14.74 18.59 -15.66
#